data_AF-A0A914YKP1-F1
#
_entry.id   AF-A0A914YKP1-F1
#
_cell.length_a   1.000
_cell.length_b   1.000
_cell.length_c   1.000
_cell.angle_alpha   90.00
_cell.angle_beta   90.00
_cell.angle_gamma   90.00
#
_symmetry.space_group_name_H-M   'P 1'
#
loop_
_entity.id
_entity.type
_entity.pdbx_description
1 polymer ?
#
loop_
_entity_poly.entity_id
_entity_poly.type
_entity_poly.pdbx_seq_one_letter_code
_entity_poly.pdbx_strand_id
1 'polypeptide(L)'
;MFVKFVIFAICLQIASACLGMGGCGGGCGMQQCGRYCARAKGAKTVSLEDRNAAPRNPDEEFLQCCQDRELPGACLSKCNFRSYTAASLRSMFLRLDACPIEAASALHFCATRGQDHRTCCGRNGVGSTSAGPRCFLFCDEEPRNRTQLDLTFLPCLDKFEEMKQCFWADAVNSHGYRNPLPVPARSPQRQLSSPNPYQSIYGINPQQQRFQQQQQFYNSQEQQRQQFYAPSSAGVRPLQPLAVSPI
;
A
#
# COMPACT_ATOMS: atom_id res chain seq x y z
N MET A 1 21.58 31.55 -39.43
CA MET A 1 22.61 31.97 -38.44
C MET A 1 22.71 33.50 -38.38
N PHE A 2 21.70 34.23 -37.88
CA PHE A 2 21.77 35.70 -37.79
C PHE A 2 20.86 36.33 -36.71
N VAL A 3 20.65 35.66 -35.57
CA VAL A 3 19.82 36.23 -34.47
C VAL A 3 20.44 35.98 -33.08
N LYS A 4 21.77 35.93 -32.99
CA LYS A 4 22.51 35.72 -31.72
C LYS A 4 23.39 36.90 -31.28
N PHE A 5 23.25 38.08 -31.90
CA PHE A 5 24.09 39.25 -31.61
C PHE A 5 23.39 40.44 -30.93
N VAL A 6 22.17 40.26 -30.40
CA VAL A 6 21.50 41.28 -29.57
C VAL A 6 21.28 40.73 -28.16
N ILE A 7 22.37 40.26 -27.55
CA ILE A 7 22.50 40.27 -26.10
C ILE A 7 23.11 41.63 -25.76
N PHE A 8 22.86 42.14 -24.54
CA PHE A 8 23.72 43.11 -23.84
C PHE A 8 23.35 44.61 -23.79
N ALA A 9 22.07 45.01 -23.83
CA ALA A 9 21.74 46.44 -23.59
C ALA A 9 20.46 46.78 -22.80
N ILE A 10 19.77 45.86 -22.13
CA ILE A 10 18.61 46.23 -21.29
C ILE A 10 18.64 45.48 -19.97
N CYS A 11 19.60 45.86 -19.13
CA CYS A 11 19.66 45.44 -17.74
C CYS A 11 20.27 46.57 -16.91
N LEU A 12 19.52 47.65 -16.68
CA LEU A 12 19.63 48.48 -15.48
C LEU A 12 18.52 49.53 -15.46
N GLN A 13 17.94 49.71 -14.28
CA GLN A 13 16.96 50.73 -13.88
C GLN A 13 15.50 50.43 -14.25
N ILE A 14 14.73 49.95 -13.26
CA ILE A 14 13.69 50.74 -12.56
C ILE A 14 13.25 49.90 -11.35
N ALA A 15 13.73 50.30 -10.18
CA ALA A 15 13.10 49.97 -8.91
C ALA A 15 12.05 51.05 -8.65
N SER A 16 10.78 50.74 -8.88
CA SER A 16 9.65 51.59 -8.48
C SER A 16 8.43 50.74 -8.12
N ALA A 17 8.22 50.61 -6.81
CA ALA A 17 6.94 50.69 -6.12
C ALA A 17 5.73 49.92 -6.71
N CYS A 18 5.39 48.82 -6.05
CA CYS A 18 4.01 48.36 -5.95
C CYS A 18 3.15 49.44 -5.27
N LEU A 19 2.53 50.31 -6.06
CA LEU A 19 1.43 51.17 -5.59
C LEU A 19 0.15 50.33 -5.62
N GLY A 20 -0.07 49.57 -4.55
CA GLY A 20 -1.40 49.16 -4.14
C GLY A 20 -2.13 50.39 -3.62
N MET A 21 -3.12 50.88 -4.38
CA MET A 21 -4.17 51.77 -3.88
C MET A 21 -5.01 51.00 -2.86
N GLY A 22 -4.58 51.04 -1.60
CA GLY A 22 -5.32 50.56 -0.45
C GLY A 22 -5.27 51.63 0.62
N GLY A 23 -6.26 52.52 0.61
CA GLY A 23 -6.40 53.55 1.63
C GLY A 23 -6.64 52.93 3.00
N CYS A 24 -5.97 53.48 4.01
CA CYS A 24 -6.54 53.64 5.33
C CYS A 24 -5.89 54.90 5.93
N GLY A 25 -6.73 55.89 6.23
CA GLY A 25 -6.33 57.24 6.60
C GLY A 25 -5.38 57.26 7.80
N GLY A 26 -4.28 58.00 7.63
CA GLY A 26 -3.43 58.42 8.74
C GLY A 26 -4.11 59.52 9.55
N GLY A 27 -3.84 59.55 10.86
CA GLY A 27 -4.43 60.60 11.68
C GLY A 27 -4.09 60.66 13.17
N CYS A 28 -2.97 60.11 13.66
CA CYS A 28 -2.38 60.53 14.95
C CYS A 28 -0.85 60.34 14.80
N GLY A 29 0.04 61.32 14.87
CA GLY A 29 0.02 62.53 15.68
C GLY A 29 1.01 62.35 16.83
N MET A 30 2.26 62.77 16.60
CA MET A 30 3.26 63.20 17.58
C MET A 30 3.78 62.20 18.65
N GLN A 31 5.09 61.98 18.56
CA GLN A 31 6.07 62.01 19.66
C GLN A 31 5.95 60.96 20.79
N GLN A 32 7.00 60.15 20.89
CA GLN A 32 7.38 59.33 22.07
C GLN A 32 6.41 58.19 22.44
N CYS A 33 6.50 57.10 21.70
CA CYS A 33 6.34 55.76 22.25
C CYS A 33 7.48 54.88 21.75
N GLY A 34 8.53 54.76 22.55
CA GLY A 34 9.46 53.66 22.40
C GLY A 34 8.71 52.34 22.63
N ARG A 35 8.81 51.42 21.66
CA ARG A 35 8.63 49.97 21.81
C ARG A 35 8.70 49.33 20.43
N TYR A 36 9.81 48.63 20.18
CA TYR A 36 9.90 47.42 19.35
C TYR A 36 8.85 47.30 18.22
N CYS A 37 9.04 48.04 17.13
CA CYS A 37 8.30 47.77 15.89
C CYS A 37 8.96 46.58 15.19
N ALA A 38 8.78 45.38 15.75
CA ALA A 38 9.06 44.15 15.02
C ALA A 38 8.12 44.13 13.81
N ARG A 39 8.68 44.31 12.61
CA ARG A 39 7.97 44.09 11.36
C ARG A 39 7.75 42.58 11.26
N ALA A 40 6.60 42.11 11.73
CA ALA A 40 6.16 40.75 11.47
C ALA A 40 6.09 40.60 9.95
N LYS A 41 7.09 39.96 9.35
CA LYS A 41 6.89 39.32 8.06
C LYS A 41 5.75 38.35 8.32
N GLY A 42 4.61 38.58 7.69
CA GLY A 42 3.53 37.62 7.67
C GLY A 42 4.16 36.28 7.28
N ALA A 43 4.29 35.39 8.27
CA ALA A 43 4.38 33.99 7.96
C ALA A 43 3.19 33.75 7.03
N LYS A 44 3.43 33.14 5.87
CA LYS A 44 2.36 32.45 5.14
C LYS A 44 1.55 31.78 6.24
N THR A 45 0.33 32.24 6.45
CA THR A 45 -0.62 31.53 7.27
C THR A 45 -0.62 30.15 6.63
N VAL A 46 0.01 29.19 7.29
CA VAL A 46 -0.42 27.80 7.21
C VAL A 46 -1.93 27.94 7.29
N SER A 47 -2.61 27.66 6.18
CA SER A 47 -4.04 27.47 6.20
C SER A 47 -4.20 26.36 7.22
N LEU A 48 -4.50 26.75 8.47
CA LEU A 48 -4.76 25.83 9.55
C LEU A 48 -5.86 24.97 8.98
N GLU A 49 -5.49 23.73 8.73
CA GLU A 49 -6.35 22.72 8.17
C GLU A 49 -7.71 22.84 8.82
N ASP A 50 -8.74 22.85 7.98
CA ASP A 50 -10.11 22.64 8.40
C ASP A 50 -10.10 21.66 9.57
N ARG A 51 -10.52 22.13 10.75
CA ARG A 51 -10.73 21.27 11.92
C ARG A 51 -11.92 20.31 11.74
N ASN A 52 -12.35 20.14 10.48
CA ASN A 52 -13.27 19.18 9.92
C ASN A 52 -12.71 18.56 8.63
N ALA A 53 -11.38 18.42 8.51
CA ALA A 53 -10.81 17.50 7.56
C ALA A 53 -11.34 16.11 7.94
N ALA A 54 -12.37 15.67 7.22
CA ALA A 54 -12.89 14.33 7.29
C ALA A 54 -11.70 13.35 7.26
N PRO A 55 -11.78 12.21 7.96
CA PRO A 55 -10.75 11.18 7.88
C PRO A 55 -10.42 10.97 6.39
N ARG A 56 -9.20 11.35 5.99
CA ARG A 56 -8.82 11.27 4.57
C ARG A 56 -8.88 9.80 4.20
N ASN A 57 -9.68 9.48 3.19
CA ASN A 57 -9.84 8.11 2.76
C ASN A 57 -8.48 7.63 2.22
N PRO A 58 -7.91 6.51 2.70
CA PRO A 58 -6.66 5.98 2.17
C PRO A 58 -6.70 5.74 0.65
N ASP A 59 -7.86 5.42 0.08
CA ASP A 59 -8.03 5.31 -1.37
C ASP A 59 -7.88 6.66 -2.10
N GLU A 60 -8.31 7.75 -1.48
CA GLU A 60 -8.20 9.10 -2.03
C GLU A 60 -6.76 9.60 -1.99
N GLU A 61 -6.05 9.34 -0.88
CA GLU A 61 -4.62 9.63 -0.75
C GLU A 61 -3.80 8.83 -1.78
N PHE A 62 -4.15 7.56 -1.99
CA PHE A 62 -3.51 6.72 -3.00
C PHE A 62 -3.75 7.27 -4.42
N LEU A 63 -5.00 7.61 -4.75
CA LEU A 63 -5.33 8.18 -6.06
C LEU A 63 -4.61 9.52 -6.30
N GLN A 64 -4.58 10.40 -5.29
CA GLN A 64 -3.89 11.68 -5.36
C GLN A 64 -2.39 11.49 -5.64
N CYS A 65 -1.75 10.57 -4.93
CA CYS A 65 -0.34 10.24 -5.13
C CYS A 65 -0.03 9.77 -6.57
N CYS A 66 -0.95 9.04 -7.19
CA CYS A 66 -0.83 8.62 -8.58
C CYS A 66 -0.98 9.77 -9.58
N GLN A 67 -1.88 10.71 -9.30
CA GLN A 67 -2.07 11.91 -10.12
C GLN A 67 -0.85 12.83 -10.04
N ASP A 68 -0.29 13.00 -8.85
CA ASP A 68 0.92 13.80 -8.61
C ASP A 68 2.15 13.23 -9.34
N ARG A 69 2.15 11.93 -9.63
CA ARG A 69 3.18 11.25 -10.44
C ARG A 69 2.86 11.19 -11.93
N GLU A 70 1.77 11.84 -12.34
CA GLU A 70 1.36 11.95 -13.74
C GLU A 70 1.18 10.57 -14.41
N LEU A 71 0.66 9.59 -13.67
CA LEU A 71 0.39 8.27 -14.20
C LEU A 71 -0.73 8.33 -15.27
N PRO A 72 -0.63 7.55 -16.36
CA PRO A 72 -1.64 7.56 -17.40
C PRO A 72 -2.98 7.05 -16.87
N GLY A 73 -4.09 7.50 -17.46
CA GLY A 73 -5.45 7.18 -16.98
C GLY A 73 -5.72 5.68 -16.82
N ALA A 74 -5.13 4.83 -17.67
CA ALA A 74 -5.21 3.36 -17.53
C ALA A 74 -4.67 2.87 -16.18
N CYS A 75 -3.60 3.47 -15.66
CA CYS A 75 -3.02 3.17 -14.36
C CYS A 75 -3.81 3.79 -13.21
N LEU A 76 -4.44 4.96 -13.41
CA LEU A 76 -5.28 5.60 -12.37
C LEU A 76 -6.44 4.71 -11.92
N SER A 77 -6.96 3.86 -12.81
CA SER A 77 -7.98 2.85 -12.47
C SER A 77 -7.52 1.83 -11.41
N LYS A 78 -6.20 1.68 -11.24
CA LYS A 78 -5.54 0.77 -10.29
C LYS A 78 -5.09 1.48 -9.00
N CYS A 79 -5.25 2.80 -8.90
CA CYS A 79 -4.86 3.60 -7.74
C CYS A 79 -5.93 3.59 -6.65
N ASN A 80 -6.33 2.38 -6.24
CA ASN A 80 -7.28 2.12 -5.18
C ASN A 80 -6.95 0.76 -4.58
N PHE A 81 -7.05 0.58 -3.26
CA PHE A 81 -6.68 -0.68 -2.60
C PHE A 81 -7.58 -1.87 -2.99
N ARG A 82 -8.74 -1.61 -3.59
CA ARG A 82 -9.65 -2.64 -4.14
C ARG A 82 -9.21 -3.14 -5.51
N SER A 83 -8.78 -2.25 -6.40
CA SER A 83 -8.35 -2.62 -7.77
C SER A 83 -6.86 -2.99 -7.83
N TYR A 84 -6.06 -2.50 -6.88
CA TYR A 84 -4.68 -2.88 -6.66
C TYR A 84 -4.62 -4.29 -6.05
N THR A 85 -4.56 -5.30 -6.93
CA THR A 85 -4.61 -6.72 -6.59
C THR A 85 -3.48 -7.49 -7.25
N ALA A 86 -3.19 -8.69 -6.74
CA ALA A 86 -2.19 -9.59 -7.33
C ALA A 86 -2.45 -9.84 -8.82
N ALA A 87 -3.72 -10.03 -9.22
CA ALA A 87 -4.12 -10.25 -10.59
C ALA A 87 -3.82 -9.03 -11.49
N SER A 88 -4.14 -7.83 -10.99
CA SER A 88 -3.88 -6.58 -11.72
C SER A 88 -2.39 -6.30 -11.91
N LEU A 89 -1.55 -6.63 -10.94
CA LEU A 89 -0.10 -6.51 -11.09
C LEU A 89 0.44 -7.57 -12.03
N ARG A 90 -0.06 -8.81 -11.92
CA ARG A 90 0.33 -9.90 -12.82
C ARG A 90 0.01 -9.58 -14.28
N SER A 91 -1.14 -8.95 -14.57
CA SER A 91 -1.45 -8.51 -15.94
C SER A 91 -0.48 -7.43 -16.43
N MET A 92 -0.06 -6.50 -15.57
CA MET A 92 0.97 -5.51 -15.90
C MET A 92 2.33 -6.15 -16.18
N PHE A 93 2.77 -7.10 -15.34
CA PHE A 93 4.02 -7.85 -15.53
C PHE A 93 4.04 -8.61 -16.86
N LEU A 94 2.92 -9.23 -17.22
CA LEU A 94 2.77 -9.98 -18.47
C LEU A 94 2.47 -9.07 -19.67
N ARG A 95 2.43 -7.74 -19.47
CA ARG A 95 2.07 -6.74 -20.50
C ARG A 95 0.71 -7.03 -21.17
N LEU A 96 -0.19 -7.67 -20.44
CA LEU A 96 -1.57 -7.92 -20.84
C LEU A 96 -2.49 -6.75 -20.45
N ASP A 97 -1.97 -5.82 -19.66
CA ASP A 97 -2.67 -4.65 -19.17
C ASP A 97 -2.32 -3.40 -19.98
N ALA A 98 -3.25 -2.45 -20.05
CA ALA A 98 -3.00 -1.14 -20.66
C ALA A 98 -2.05 -0.27 -19.82
N CYS A 99 -1.95 -0.53 -18.50
CA CYS A 99 -0.97 0.11 -17.63
C CYS A 99 0.40 -0.61 -17.74
N PRO A 100 1.46 0.08 -18.17
CA PRO A 100 2.77 -0.53 -18.37
C PRO A 100 3.48 -0.85 -17.05
N ILE A 101 4.40 -1.82 -17.05
CA ILE A 101 5.09 -2.30 -15.83
C ILE A 101 5.97 -1.23 -15.19
N GLU A 102 6.46 -0.26 -15.97
CA GLU A 102 7.27 0.86 -15.49
C GLU A 102 6.50 1.72 -14.47
N ALA A 103 5.18 1.82 -14.63
CA ALA A 103 4.29 2.52 -13.70
C ALA A 103 4.02 1.71 -12.42
N ALA A 104 4.34 0.41 -12.37
CA ALA A 104 4.11 -0.41 -11.18
C ALA A 104 4.92 0.07 -9.97
N SER A 105 6.15 0.53 -10.18
CA SER A 105 6.98 1.12 -9.11
C SER A 105 6.29 2.33 -8.47
N ALA A 106 5.77 3.24 -9.29
CA ALA A 106 5.02 4.41 -8.85
C ALA A 106 3.70 4.05 -8.14
N LEU A 107 2.95 3.10 -8.68
CA LEU A 107 1.75 2.57 -8.01
C LEU A 107 2.09 1.98 -6.64
N HIS A 108 3.16 1.20 -6.58
CA HIS A 108 3.58 0.55 -5.36
C HIS A 108 4.05 1.54 -4.31
N PHE A 109 4.90 2.50 -4.69
CA PHE A 109 5.30 3.61 -3.84
C PHE A 109 4.09 4.34 -3.25
N CYS A 110 3.09 4.61 -4.09
CA CYS A 110 1.89 5.31 -3.64
C CYS A 110 1.04 4.47 -2.68
N ALA A 111 0.95 3.15 -2.92
CA ALA A 111 0.28 2.24 -1.99
C ALA A 111 1.00 2.15 -0.64
N THR A 112 2.34 2.13 -0.63
CA THR A 112 3.17 2.06 0.59
C THR A 112 3.37 3.42 1.24
N ARG A 113 2.98 4.52 0.58
CA ARG A 113 3.21 5.91 1.04
C ARG A 113 4.70 6.19 1.31
N GLY A 114 5.60 5.42 0.69
CA GLY A 114 7.04 5.46 0.95
C GLY A 114 7.44 5.10 2.38
N GLN A 115 6.68 4.25 3.07
CA GLN A 115 7.00 3.77 4.43
C GLN A 115 7.53 2.33 4.41
N ASP A 116 8.30 1.95 5.43
CA ASP A 116 8.79 0.58 5.64
C ASP A 116 7.76 -0.26 6.42
N HIS A 117 7.21 -1.28 5.76
CA HIS A 117 6.27 -2.26 6.32
C HIS A 117 6.89 -3.64 6.56
N ARG A 118 8.22 -3.82 6.48
CA ARG A 118 8.88 -5.13 6.64
C ARG A 118 8.49 -5.87 7.91
N THR A 119 8.29 -5.14 9.01
CA THR A 119 7.83 -5.74 10.27
C THR A 119 6.45 -6.38 10.14
N CYS A 120 5.50 -5.70 9.48
CA CYS A 120 4.18 -6.23 9.24
C CYS A 120 4.22 -7.39 8.23
N CYS A 121 4.97 -7.24 7.14
CA CYS A 121 5.12 -8.29 6.14
C CYS A 121 5.79 -9.56 6.68
N GLY A 122 6.78 -9.42 7.56
CA GLY A 122 7.43 -10.54 8.24
C GLY A 122 6.44 -11.33 9.10
N ARG A 123 5.56 -10.63 9.84
CA ARG A 123 4.52 -11.26 10.66
C ARG A 123 3.44 -11.98 9.82
N ASN A 124 3.18 -11.48 8.61
CA ASN A 124 2.22 -12.08 7.68
C ASN A 124 2.84 -13.11 6.72
N GLY A 125 4.10 -13.51 6.94
CA GLY A 125 4.72 -14.59 6.17
C GLY A 125 5.09 -14.25 4.73
N VAL A 126 5.29 -12.97 4.39
CA VAL A 126 5.67 -12.56 3.02
C VAL A 126 7.03 -13.16 2.61
N GLY A 127 7.94 -13.33 3.56
CA GLY A 127 9.25 -13.94 3.33
C GLY A 127 9.24 -15.48 3.22
N SER A 128 8.11 -16.15 3.41
CA SER A 128 8.01 -17.62 3.34
C SER A 128 7.57 -18.14 1.96
N THR A 129 7.56 -17.28 0.94
CA THR A 129 7.28 -17.67 -0.45
C THR A 129 8.46 -18.41 -1.07
N SER A 130 8.26 -18.96 -2.27
CA SER A 130 9.30 -19.62 -3.08
C SER A 130 10.50 -18.71 -3.38
N ALA A 131 10.30 -17.38 -3.41
CA ALA A 131 11.36 -16.40 -3.60
C ALA A 131 12.08 -16.01 -2.30
N GLY A 132 11.55 -16.47 -1.15
CA GLY A 132 12.12 -16.29 0.18
C GLY A 132 12.11 -14.82 0.63
N PRO A 133 13.17 -14.35 1.32
CA PRO A 133 13.21 -13.01 1.89
C PRO A 133 13.30 -11.89 0.85
N ARG A 134 13.50 -12.22 -0.44
CA ARG A 134 13.51 -11.22 -1.53
C ARG A 134 12.18 -10.51 -1.68
N CYS A 135 11.07 -11.12 -1.25
CA CYS A 135 9.77 -10.49 -1.29
C CYS A 135 9.61 -9.32 -0.31
N PHE A 136 10.51 -9.19 0.68
CA PHE A 136 10.52 -8.00 1.53
C PHE A 136 10.87 -6.72 0.80
N LEU A 137 11.39 -6.79 -0.45
CA LEU A 137 11.57 -5.62 -1.30
C LEU A 137 10.25 -4.87 -1.53
N PHE A 138 9.11 -5.58 -1.59
CA PHE A 138 7.78 -4.96 -1.72
C PHE A 138 7.28 -4.31 -0.43
N CYS A 139 7.99 -4.50 0.67
CA CYS A 139 7.59 -3.98 1.97
C CYS A 139 8.58 -2.96 2.51
N ASP A 140 9.70 -2.75 1.82
CA ASP A 140 10.70 -1.78 2.23
C ASP A 140 10.34 -0.39 1.70
N GLU A 141 10.91 0.64 2.31
CA GLU A 141 10.87 1.98 1.74
C GLU A 141 11.59 1.95 0.39
N GLU A 142 10.93 2.43 -0.67
CA GLU A 142 11.53 2.38 -2.01
C GLU A 142 12.86 3.14 -2.00
N PRO A 143 14.01 2.48 -2.28
CA PRO A 143 15.29 3.16 -2.30
C PRO A 143 15.27 4.25 -3.38
N ARG A 144 16.05 5.33 -3.19
CA ARG A 144 16.19 6.44 -4.17
C ARG A 144 16.47 6.01 -5.62
N ASN A 145 16.88 4.76 -5.82
CA ASN A 145 17.10 4.16 -7.13
C ASN A 145 15.92 3.23 -7.47
N ARG A 146 15.16 3.56 -8.52
CA ARG A 146 13.99 2.78 -8.98
C ARG A 146 14.41 1.34 -9.27
N THR A 147 14.10 0.42 -8.35
CA THR A 147 14.22 -1.02 -8.63
C THR A 147 13.15 -1.38 -9.65
N GLN A 148 13.56 -1.85 -10.83
CA GLN A 148 12.59 -2.41 -11.78
C GLN A 148 12.00 -3.69 -11.18
N LEU A 149 10.68 -3.68 -11.07
CA LEU A 149 9.91 -4.85 -10.74
C LEU A 149 9.85 -5.73 -11.98
N ASP A 150 10.60 -6.83 -11.97
CA ASP A 150 10.67 -7.81 -13.06
C ASP A 150 9.89 -9.11 -12.76
N LEU A 151 9.76 -9.97 -13.76
CA LEU A 151 9.06 -11.26 -13.67
C LEU A 151 9.62 -12.20 -12.58
N THR A 152 10.87 -11.99 -12.12
CA THR A 152 11.48 -12.75 -11.02
C THR A 152 10.73 -12.63 -9.71
N PHE A 153 9.90 -11.58 -9.57
CA PHE A 153 9.12 -11.30 -8.38
C PHE A 153 7.68 -11.85 -8.45
N LEU A 154 7.29 -12.52 -9.54
CA LEU A 154 5.97 -13.17 -9.65
C LEU A 154 5.65 -14.10 -8.47
N PRO A 155 6.60 -14.89 -7.90
CA PRO A 155 6.30 -15.73 -6.73
C PRO A 155 5.96 -14.92 -5.46
N CYS A 156 6.34 -13.64 -5.40
CA CYS A 156 5.95 -12.77 -4.28
C CYS A 156 4.47 -12.37 -4.36
N LEU A 157 3.89 -12.39 -5.57
CA LEU A 157 2.49 -12.00 -5.75
C LEU A 157 1.50 -12.96 -5.08
N ASP A 158 1.93 -14.19 -4.78
CA ASP A 158 1.14 -15.16 -4.02
C ASP A 158 0.81 -14.66 -2.60
N LYS A 159 1.61 -13.73 -2.07
CA LYS A 159 1.42 -13.08 -0.76
C LYS A 159 1.08 -11.60 -0.85
N PHE A 160 0.63 -11.16 -2.03
CA PHE A 160 0.40 -9.74 -2.27
C PHE A 160 -0.77 -9.17 -1.48
N GLU A 161 -1.83 -9.94 -1.25
CA GLU A 161 -2.95 -9.47 -0.44
C GLU A 161 -2.54 -9.28 1.02
N GLU A 162 -1.67 -10.13 1.56
CA GLU A 162 -1.07 -9.97 2.88
C GLU A 162 -0.14 -8.74 2.95
N MET A 163 0.65 -8.49 1.91
CA MET A 163 1.45 -7.26 1.79
C MET A 163 0.54 -6.02 1.78
N LYS A 164 -0.48 -6.02 0.93
CA LYS A 164 -1.41 -4.91 0.79
C LYS A 164 -2.18 -4.60 2.06
N GLN A 165 -2.55 -5.62 2.84
CA GLN A 165 -3.20 -5.43 4.14
C GLN A 165 -2.33 -4.61 5.09
N CYS A 166 -1.01 -4.79 5.07
CA CYS A 166 -0.10 -3.97 5.87
C CYS A 166 -0.13 -2.50 5.44
N PHE A 167 -0.15 -2.22 4.14
CA PHE A 167 -0.17 -0.87 3.60
C PHE A 167 -1.48 -0.16 3.94
N TRP A 168 -2.61 -0.85 3.75
CA TRP A 168 -3.92 -0.32 4.12
C TRP A 168 -4.03 -0.07 5.62
N ALA A 169 -3.62 -1.04 6.44
CA ALA A 169 -3.65 -0.93 7.89
C ALA A 169 -2.83 0.28 8.37
N ASP A 170 -1.65 0.50 7.82
CA ASP A 170 -0.86 1.70 8.11
C ASP A 170 -1.58 2.98 7.70
N ALA A 171 -2.15 3.02 6.49
CA ALA A 171 -2.84 4.19 5.98
C ALA A 171 -4.05 4.58 6.85
N VAL A 172 -4.89 3.62 7.25
CA VAL A 172 -6.04 3.91 8.13
C VAL A 172 -5.62 4.30 9.54
N ASN A 173 -4.55 3.71 10.07
CA ASN A 173 -4.07 3.99 11.42
C ASN A 173 -3.30 5.32 11.51
N SER A 174 -2.89 5.88 10.37
CA SER A 174 -2.17 7.16 10.30
C SER A 174 -3.08 8.38 10.45
N HIS A 175 -4.40 8.24 10.23
CA HIS A 175 -5.37 9.35 10.24
C HIS A 175 -6.02 9.63 11.61
N GLY A 176 -5.47 9.08 12.70
CA GLY A 176 -5.95 9.31 14.06
C GLY A 176 -4.84 9.21 15.10
N TYR A 177 -4.27 10.36 15.49
CA TYR A 177 -3.45 10.54 16.70
C TYR A 177 -2.30 9.54 16.92
N ARG A 178 -1.09 9.93 16.49
CA ARG A 178 0.07 9.83 17.39
C ARG A 178 0.66 11.22 17.60
N ASN A 179 0.47 11.74 18.81
CA ASN A 179 1.51 12.56 19.43
C ASN A 179 2.87 11.90 19.15
N PRO A 180 3.93 12.67 18.81
CA PRO A 180 5.28 12.13 18.75
C PRO A 180 5.70 11.78 20.18
N LEU A 181 5.30 10.60 20.65
CA LEU A 181 6.01 9.97 21.74
C LEU A 181 7.31 9.40 21.14
N PRO A 182 8.46 9.65 21.79
CA PRO A 182 9.74 9.13 21.33
C PRO A 182 9.62 7.63 21.19
N VAL A 183 9.93 7.09 20.01
CA VAL A 183 10.04 5.65 19.79
C VAL A 183 11.14 5.14 20.74
N PRO A 184 10.84 4.35 21.79
CA PRO A 184 11.89 3.73 22.56
C PRO A 184 12.48 2.63 21.69
N ALA A 185 13.81 2.64 21.57
CA ALA A 185 14.54 1.60 20.87
C ALA A 185 14.17 0.21 21.41
N ARG A 186 13.74 -0.67 20.50
CA ARG A 186 13.97 -2.12 20.43
C ARG A 186 13.87 -2.90 21.75
N SER A 187 12.82 -3.70 21.91
CA SER A 187 12.88 -4.98 22.65
C SER A 187 11.72 -5.92 22.24
N PRO A 188 11.86 -7.25 22.40
CA PRO A 188 10.99 -8.23 21.74
C PRO A 188 9.76 -8.55 22.60
N GLN A 189 8.56 -8.29 22.08
CA GLN A 189 7.32 -8.74 22.72
C GLN A 189 6.61 -9.78 21.86
N ARG A 190 6.58 -11.00 22.41
CA ARG A 190 5.41 -11.88 22.37
C ARG A 190 4.16 -11.03 22.61
N GLN A 191 3.11 -11.22 21.83
CA GLN A 191 1.78 -11.61 22.33
C GLN A 191 0.69 -11.58 21.24
N LEU A 192 -0.18 -12.59 21.39
CA LEU A 192 -1.62 -12.63 21.16
C LEU A 192 -2.16 -12.20 19.79
N SER A 193 -2.60 -13.24 19.08
CA SER A 193 -3.65 -13.23 18.07
C SER A 193 -4.93 -12.56 18.58
N SER A 194 -5.22 -11.37 18.06
CA SER A 194 -6.58 -10.86 18.01
C SER A 194 -7.17 -11.18 16.62
N PRO A 195 -8.43 -11.64 16.51
CA PRO A 195 -9.03 -11.95 15.21
C PRO A 195 -9.16 -10.69 14.35
N ASN A 196 -8.66 -10.77 13.12
CA ASN A 196 -8.65 -9.68 12.16
C ASN A 196 -10.08 -9.48 11.58
N PRO A 197 -10.72 -8.31 11.75
CA PRO A 197 -12.07 -8.04 11.22
C PRO A 197 -12.10 -7.90 9.68
N TYR A 198 -10.96 -7.95 8.98
CA TYR A 198 -10.87 -7.81 7.53
C TYR A 198 -11.05 -9.13 6.74
N GLN A 199 -11.13 -10.29 7.40
CA GLN A 199 -11.39 -11.57 6.74
C GLN A 199 -12.84 -11.72 6.23
N SER A 200 -13.73 -10.81 6.60
CA SER A 200 -15.16 -10.89 6.28
C SER A 200 -15.55 -10.25 4.94
N ILE A 201 -14.69 -9.40 4.36
CA ILE A 201 -15.06 -8.57 3.18
C ILE A 201 -14.43 -9.08 1.88
N TYR A 202 -13.30 -9.79 1.94
CA TYR A 202 -12.74 -10.46 0.77
C TYR A 202 -13.39 -11.83 0.60
N GLY A 203 -14.60 -11.81 0.04
CA GLY A 203 -15.24 -12.99 -0.51
C GLY A 203 -14.27 -13.74 -1.43
N ILE A 204 -14.23 -15.05 -1.26
CA ILE A 204 -13.37 -16.00 -1.96
C ILE A 204 -13.33 -15.66 -3.44
N ASN A 205 -12.12 -15.53 -4.00
CA ASN A 205 -11.88 -15.31 -5.42
C ASN A 205 -12.79 -16.26 -6.24
N PRO A 206 -13.68 -15.76 -7.13
CA PRO A 206 -14.62 -16.60 -7.86
C PRO A 206 -13.92 -17.62 -8.78
N GLN A 207 -12.66 -17.39 -9.12
CA GLN A 207 -11.83 -18.37 -9.82
C GLN A 207 -11.35 -19.49 -8.88
N GLN A 208 -11.06 -19.17 -7.62
CA GLN A 208 -10.67 -20.14 -6.60
C GLN A 208 -11.85 -21.00 -6.13
N GLN A 209 -13.08 -20.45 -6.08
CA GLN A 209 -14.29 -21.24 -5.86
C GLN A 209 -14.55 -22.25 -6.98
N ARG A 210 -14.35 -21.85 -8.25
CA ARG A 210 -14.48 -22.78 -9.38
C ARG A 210 -13.44 -23.90 -9.31
N PHE A 211 -12.21 -23.59 -8.93
CA PHE A 211 -11.17 -24.61 -8.75
C PHE A 211 -11.49 -25.58 -7.60
N GLN A 212 -12.00 -25.09 -6.48
CA GLN A 212 -12.44 -25.93 -5.36
C GLN A 212 -13.63 -26.82 -5.71
N GLN A 213 -14.62 -26.31 -6.44
CA GLN A 213 -15.75 -27.12 -6.93
C GLN A 213 -15.28 -28.20 -7.91
N GLN A 214 -14.33 -27.88 -8.79
CA GLN A 214 -13.79 -28.85 -9.74
C GLN A 214 -12.99 -29.96 -9.04
N GLN A 215 -12.23 -29.63 -7.98
CA GLN A 215 -11.57 -30.63 -7.15
C GLN A 215 -12.56 -31.51 -6.37
N GLN A 216 -13.64 -30.93 -5.83
CA GLN A 216 -14.68 -31.70 -5.15
C GLN A 216 -15.36 -32.70 -6.09
N PHE A 217 -15.67 -32.28 -7.32
CA PHE A 217 -16.24 -33.18 -8.33
C PHE A 217 -15.27 -34.31 -8.70
N TYR A 218 -13.98 -34.00 -8.90
CA TYR A 218 -12.96 -35.00 -9.19
C TYR A 218 -12.81 -36.03 -8.05
N ASN A 219 -12.75 -35.57 -6.80
CA ASN A 219 -12.63 -36.46 -5.64
C ASN A 219 -13.89 -37.32 -5.45
N SER A 220 -15.08 -36.80 -5.78
CA SER A 220 -16.32 -37.56 -5.74
C SER A 220 -16.36 -38.66 -6.82
N GLN A 221 -15.90 -38.37 -8.03
CA GLN A 221 -15.73 -39.35 -9.11
C GLN A 221 -14.74 -40.46 -8.72
N GLU A 222 -13.62 -40.09 -8.09
CA GLU A 222 -12.65 -41.07 -7.59
C GLU A 222 -13.24 -42.00 -6.51
N GLN A 223 -14.04 -41.47 -5.58
CA GLN A 223 -14.70 -42.30 -4.56
C GLN A 223 -15.71 -43.28 -5.18
N GLN A 224 -16.46 -42.86 -6.20
CA GLN A 224 -17.38 -43.75 -6.91
C GLN A 224 -16.63 -44.83 -7.70
N ARG A 225 -15.52 -44.47 -8.35
CA ARG A 225 -14.62 -45.46 -8.97
C ARG A 225 -14.13 -46.47 -7.94
N GLN A 226 -13.64 -46.02 -6.78
CA GLN A 226 -13.12 -46.92 -5.74
C GLN A 226 -14.19 -47.83 -5.13
N GLN A 227 -15.45 -47.38 -5.03
CA GLN A 227 -16.57 -48.23 -4.62
C GLN A 227 -16.89 -49.33 -5.65
N PHE A 228 -16.74 -49.04 -6.95
CA PHE A 228 -16.91 -50.04 -8.00
C PHE A 228 -15.74 -51.03 -8.11
N TYR A 229 -14.54 -50.63 -7.68
CA TYR A 229 -13.36 -51.51 -7.65
C TYR A 229 -13.12 -52.18 -6.28
N ALA A 230 -13.98 -51.96 -5.29
CA ALA A 230 -13.90 -52.66 -4.00
C ALA A 230 -14.38 -54.12 -4.21
N PRO A 231 -13.50 -55.14 -4.07
CA PRO A 231 -13.95 -56.51 -4.11
C PRO A 231 -14.85 -56.77 -2.90
N SER A 232 -16.04 -57.33 -3.15
CA SER A 232 -16.95 -57.83 -2.12
C SER A 232 -16.26 -58.92 -1.30
N SER A 233 -15.51 -58.54 -0.25
CA SER A 233 -15.01 -59.47 0.75
C SER A 233 -16.18 -59.83 1.68
N ALA A 234 -16.97 -60.81 1.24
CA ALA A 234 -17.85 -61.54 2.13
C ALA A 234 -17.02 -62.15 3.28
N GLY A 235 -17.52 -61.91 4.50
CA GLY A 235 -17.05 -62.35 5.81
C GLY A 235 -15.89 -63.37 5.89
N VAL A 236 -14.76 -62.90 6.41
CA VAL A 236 -13.87 -63.74 7.23
C VAL A 236 -13.96 -63.19 8.65
N ARG A 237 -14.63 -63.93 9.54
CA ARG A 237 -14.68 -63.61 10.97
C ARG A 237 -13.27 -63.81 11.55
N PRO A 238 -12.70 -62.85 12.28
CA PRO A 238 -11.46 -63.10 13.02
C PRO A 238 -11.74 -64.11 14.14
N LEU A 239 -10.97 -65.20 14.16
CA LEU A 239 -10.90 -66.12 15.29
C LEU A 239 -10.33 -65.36 16.49
N GLN A 240 -11.10 -65.29 17.58
CA GLN A 240 -10.67 -64.71 18.84
C GLN A 240 -9.64 -65.65 19.51
N PRO A 241 -8.50 -65.15 20.01
CA PRO A 241 -7.60 -65.95 20.82
C PRO A 241 -8.20 -66.15 22.22
N LEU A 242 -8.27 -67.42 22.64
CA LEU A 242 -8.66 -67.82 23.99
C LEU A 242 -7.62 -67.29 24.99
N ALA A 243 -8.09 -66.52 25.97
CA ALA A 243 -7.29 -66.04 27.08
C ALA A 243 -6.87 -67.21 27.99
N VAL A 244 -5.57 -67.39 28.18
CA VAL A 244 -5.00 -68.27 29.20
C VAL A 244 -4.72 -67.43 30.45
N SER A 245 -5.42 -67.72 31.54
CA SER A 245 -5.18 -67.12 32.85
C SER A 245 -3.92 -67.74 33.49
N PRO A 246 -2.98 -66.95 34.04
CA PRO A 246 -1.94 -67.48 34.90
C PRO A 246 -2.44 -67.63 36.35
N ILE A 247 -1.93 -68.68 36.99
CA ILE A 247 -2.13 -69.14 38.38
C ILE A 247 -1.28 -68.30 39.33
#